data_AF-A0A8H9LF16-F1
#
_entry.id   AF-A0A8H9LF16-F1
#
_cell.length_a   1.000
_cell.length_b   1.000
_cell.length_c   1.000
_cell.angle_alpha   90.00
_cell.angle_beta   90.00
_cell.angle_gamma   90.00
#
_symmetry.space_group_name_H-M   'P 1'
#
loop_
_entity.id
_entity.type
_entity.pdbx_description
1 polymer ?
#
loop_
_entity_poly.entity_id
_entity_poly.type
_entity_poly.pdbx_seq_one_letter_code
_entity_poly.pdbx_strand_id
1 'polypeptide(L)'
;MSSARWPRSHGRDEEERRRRRRWRRRGLTPASLPAPCRANLPAGRLLGAVPIDESGESWAVAMASGLVIVSTDALAADHPWERIDKGSWDAEARAFTLTLSDAPERCLSLTVPARIQQGGAARPVAVDRFARALRQRVEASLVHLVTRILPSGAQARVAIRRGADGALSAVASPEPASAATAEDRAELEALLREACDSVGLDTR
;
A
#
# COMPACT_ATOMS: atom_id res chain seq x y z
N MET A 1 -6.59 22.49 -3.55
CA MET A 1 -7.03 21.34 -4.38
C MET A 1 -7.45 20.20 -3.45
N SER A 2 -8.60 19.59 -3.76
CA SER A 2 -9.47 18.84 -2.86
C SER A 2 -8.82 17.70 -2.06
N SER A 3 -9.14 17.71 -0.76
CA SER A 3 -9.08 16.58 0.18
C SER A 3 -9.97 15.43 -0.31
N ALA A 4 -9.46 14.54 -1.16
CA ALA A 4 -10.22 13.37 -1.63
C ALA A 4 -10.00 12.17 -0.70
N ARG A 5 -10.83 12.20 0.34
CA ARG A 5 -11.25 11.13 1.25
C ARG A 5 -11.32 9.76 0.55
N TRP A 6 -10.81 8.72 1.19
CA TRP A 6 -11.15 7.33 0.87
C TRP A 6 -12.68 7.19 0.71
N PRO A 7 -13.21 6.63 -0.39
CA PRO A 7 -14.65 6.51 -0.58
C PRO A 7 -15.24 5.59 0.48
N ARG A 8 -16.25 6.06 1.22
CA ARG A 8 -16.99 5.29 2.21
C ARG A 8 -17.59 4.02 1.59
N SER A 9 -17.49 2.92 2.32
CA SER A 9 -17.45 1.53 1.86
C SER A 9 -18.80 0.79 1.75
N HIS A 10 -19.96 1.44 1.91
CA HIS A 10 -21.22 0.68 2.03
C HIS A 10 -21.74 0.03 0.73
N GLY A 11 -21.44 0.56 -0.45
CA GLY A 11 -21.92 0.00 -1.72
C GLY A 11 -21.09 -1.14 -2.32
N ARG A 12 -19.83 -1.30 -1.88
CA ARG A 12 -18.85 -2.20 -2.52
C ARG A 12 -18.95 -3.65 -2.03
N ASP A 13 -19.41 -3.85 -0.79
CA ASP A 13 -19.56 -5.17 -0.17
C ASP A 13 -20.69 -6.00 -0.79
N GLU A 14 -21.77 -5.36 -1.27
CA GLU A 14 -22.82 -6.06 -2.02
C GLU A 14 -22.36 -6.51 -3.40
N GLU A 15 -21.62 -5.67 -4.11
CA GLU A 15 -21.06 -6.02 -5.42
C GLU A 15 -20.05 -7.16 -5.30
N GLU A 16 -19.23 -7.17 -4.23
CA GLU A 16 -18.32 -8.27 -3.89
C GLU A 16 -19.10 -9.58 -3.65
N ARG A 17 -20.18 -9.53 -2.86
CA ARG A 17 -21.05 -10.69 -2.64
C ARG A 17 -21.67 -11.18 -3.94
N ARG A 18 -22.12 -10.27 -4.82
CA ARG A 18 -22.69 -10.62 -6.13
C ARG A 18 -21.64 -11.26 -7.06
N ARG A 19 -20.41 -10.74 -7.13
CA ARG A 19 -19.32 -11.30 -7.94
C ARG A 19 -18.89 -12.68 -7.44
N ARG A 20 -18.69 -12.86 -6.14
CA ARG A 20 -18.39 -14.17 -5.53
C ARG A 20 -19.52 -15.18 -5.77
N ARG A 21 -20.78 -14.77 -5.66
CA ARG A 21 -21.95 -15.60 -5.99
C ARG A 21 -21.94 -15.97 -7.48
N ARG A 22 -21.60 -15.04 -8.38
CA ARG A 22 -21.52 -15.28 -9.82
C ARG A 22 -20.43 -16.28 -10.19
N TRP A 23 -19.26 -16.22 -9.55
CA TRP A 23 -18.19 -17.19 -9.77
C TRP A 23 -18.54 -18.57 -9.20
N ARG A 24 -19.10 -18.63 -8.00
CA ARG A 24 -19.60 -19.90 -7.41
C ARG A 24 -20.66 -20.55 -8.29
N ARG A 25 -21.60 -19.77 -8.84
CA ARG A 25 -22.59 -20.27 -9.81
C ARG A 25 -22.00 -20.74 -11.14
N ARG A 26 -20.82 -20.26 -11.52
CA ARG A 26 -20.11 -20.65 -12.75
C ARG A 26 -18.99 -21.68 -12.52
N GLY A 27 -18.81 -22.19 -11.30
CA GLY A 27 -17.73 -23.14 -10.97
C GLY A 27 -16.31 -22.57 -11.12
N LEU A 28 -16.14 -21.24 -11.23
CA LEU A 28 -14.84 -20.62 -11.47
C LEU A 28 -14.09 -20.41 -10.15
N THR A 29 -13.04 -21.20 -9.91
CA THR A 29 -12.07 -20.96 -8.85
C THR A 29 -11.09 -19.85 -9.25
N PRO A 30 -10.96 -18.78 -8.45
CA PRO A 30 -9.96 -17.74 -8.70
C PRO A 30 -8.53 -18.27 -8.71
N ALA A 31 -7.65 -17.52 -9.35
CA ALA A 31 -6.20 -17.71 -9.25
C ALA A 31 -5.74 -17.64 -7.79
N SER A 32 -4.69 -18.39 -7.47
CA SER A 32 -4.15 -18.48 -6.11
C SER A 32 -2.63 -18.51 -6.16
N LEU A 33 -1.98 -17.89 -5.18
CA LEU A 33 -0.52 -17.84 -5.08
C LEU A 33 0.11 -19.25 -5.23
N PRO A 34 0.94 -19.48 -6.26
CA PRO A 34 1.62 -20.75 -6.50
C PRO A 34 2.54 -21.18 -5.36
N ALA A 35 2.81 -22.48 -5.25
CA ALA A 35 3.71 -23.02 -4.23
C ALA A 35 5.15 -22.49 -4.35
N PRO A 36 5.75 -22.35 -5.56
CA PRO A 36 7.09 -21.75 -5.70
C PRO A 36 7.16 -20.32 -5.13
N CYS A 37 6.22 -19.45 -5.50
CA CYS A 37 6.15 -18.09 -4.96
C CYS A 37 5.97 -18.08 -3.43
N ARG A 38 5.19 -19.02 -2.89
CA ARG A 38 4.97 -19.14 -1.44
C ARG A 38 6.24 -19.53 -0.69
N ALA A 39 7.11 -20.35 -1.30
CA ALA A 39 8.37 -20.77 -0.69
C ALA A 39 9.37 -19.61 -0.52
N ASN A 40 9.28 -18.60 -1.38
CA ASN A 40 10.13 -17.41 -1.35
C ASN A 40 9.60 -16.29 -0.43
N LEU A 41 8.44 -16.48 0.21
CA LEU A 41 7.88 -15.46 1.09
C LEU A 41 8.61 -15.41 2.44
N PRO A 42 8.77 -14.21 3.02
CA PRO A 42 9.20 -14.10 4.40
C PRO A 42 8.21 -14.77 5.35
N ALA A 43 8.68 -15.15 6.54
CA ALA A 43 7.82 -15.73 7.57
C ALA A 43 6.72 -14.73 7.98
N GLY A 44 5.49 -15.22 8.14
CA GLY A 44 4.38 -14.41 8.61
C GLY A 44 3.05 -14.77 7.96
N ARG A 45 2.03 -14.00 8.32
CA ARG A 45 0.66 -14.24 7.88
C ARG A 45 0.39 -13.57 6.53
N LEU A 46 0.02 -14.36 5.52
CA LEU A 46 -0.48 -13.87 4.24
C LEU A 46 -1.92 -13.36 4.36
N LEU A 47 -2.15 -12.10 3.99
CA LEU A 47 -3.45 -11.45 4.08
C LEU A 47 -4.18 -11.41 2.74
N GLY A 48 -3.46 -11.28 1.63
CA GLY A 48 -3.99 -11.34 0.26
C GLY A 48 -2.86 -11.38 -0.77
N ALA A 49 -3.16 -11.83 -1.99
CA ALA A 49 -2.18 -11.90 -3.07
C ALA A 49 -2.87 -11.71 -4.42
N VAL A 50 -2.18 -11.08 -5.37
CA VAL A 50 -2.59 -10.92 -6.77
C VAL A 50 -1.39 -11.13 -7.70
N PRO A 51 -1.57 -11.79 -8.85
CA PRO A 51 -0.52 -11.82 -9.87
C PRO A 51 -0.34 -10.41 -10.44
N ILE A 52 0.89 -10.10 -10.85
CA ILE A 52 1.25 -8.81 -11.45
C ILE A 52 1.85 -8.95 -12.86
N ASP A 53 1.81 -10.16 -13.41
CA ASP A 53 2.11 -10.48 -14.80
C ASP A 53 1.11 -11.50 -15.37
N GLU A 54 1.06 -11.64 -16.69
CA GLU A 54 0.15 -12.57 -17.37
C GLU A 54 0.56 -14.04 -17.22
N SER A 55 1.86 -14.32 -17.02
CA SER A 55 2.37 -15.69 -16.84
C SER A 55 1.96 -16.28 -15.49
N GLY A 56 1.62 -15.42 -14.51
CA GLY A 56 1.34 -15.81 -13.15
C GLY A 56 2.60 -16.18 -12.35
N GLU A 57 3.77 -15.72 -12.78
CA GLU A 57 5.06 -16.02 -12.15
C GLU A 57 5.39 -15.01 -11.05
N SER A 58 5.00 -13.75 -11.24
CA SER A 58 5.21 -12.65 -10.28
C SER A 58 3.91 -12.25 -9.59
N TRP A 59 4.00 -12.05 -8.28
CA TRP A 59 2.87 -11.77 -7.42
C TRP A 59 3.17 -10.63 -6.45
N ALA A 60 2.21 -9.74 -6.28
CA ALA A 60 2.15 -8.84 -5.15
C ALA A 60 1.39 -9.50 -4.00
N VAL A 61 2.00 -9.54 -2.83
CA VAL A 61 1.50 -10.24 -1.65
C VAL A 61 1.43 -9.28 -0.48
N ALA A 62 0.21 -9.02 0.01
CA ALA A 62 0.00 -8.30 1.25
C ALA A 62 0.25 -9.24 2.42
N MET A 63 1.40 -9.09 3.07
CA MET A 63 1.77 -9.80 4.29
C MET A 63 1.33 -9.00 5.52
N ALA A 64 1.28 -9.66 6.67
CA ALA A 64 1.14 -8.95 7.94
C ALA A 64 2.29 -7.97 8.14
N SER A 65 3.54 -8.27 7.80
CA SER A 65 4.70 -7.38 7.99
C SER A 65 4.81 -6.25 6.96
N GLY A 66 4.50 -6.52 5.69
CA GLY A 66 4.68 -5.55 4.60
C GLY A 66 3.98 -5.96 3.31
N LEU A 67 4.16 -5.17 2.25
CA LEU A 67 3.84 -5.54 0.88
C LEU A 67 5.08 -6.16 0.22
N VAL A 68 4.94 -7.39 -0.24
CA VAL A 68 6.03 -8.15 -0.86
C VAL A 68 5.75 -8.35 -2.34
N ILE A 69 6.77 -8.20 -3.18
CA ILE A 69 6.76 -8.64 -4.57
C ILE A 69 7.64 -9.89 -4.66
N VAL A 70 7.08 -10.98 -5.18
CA VAL A 70 7.73 -12.29 -5.23
C VAL A 70 7.52 -12.92 -6.60
N SER A 71 8.56 -13.56 -7.14
CA SER A 71 8.48 -14.41 -8.32
C SER A 71 8.59 -15.89 -7.92
N THR A 72 8.50 -16.80 -8.89
CA THR A 72 8.76 -18.23 -8.68
C THR A 72 10.17 -18.50 -8.17
N ASP A 73 11.12 -17.62 -8.49
CA ASP A 73 12.54 -17.86 -8.30
C ASP A 73 13.14 -17.03 -7.17
N ALA A 74 12.54 -15.88 -6.83
CA ALA A 74 13.10 -14.97 -5.85
C ALA A 74 12.07 -14.08 -5.16
N LEU A 75 12.48 -13.56 -4.00
CA LEU A 75 11.88 -12.38 -3.39
C LEU A 75 12.41 -11.13 -4.13
N ALA A 76 11.55 -10.43 -4.87
CA ALA A 76 11.97 -9.31 -5.73
C ALA A 76 11.99 -7.97 -4.99
N ALA A 77 11.02 -7.73 -4.10
CA ALA A 77 10.96 -6.52 -3.29
C ALA A 77 10.19 -6.73 -1.98
N ASP A 78 10.57 -5.97 -0.95
CA ASP A 78 9.85 -5.89 0.33
C ASP A 78 9.65 -4.42 0.71
N HIS A 79 8.38 -4.03 0.86
CA HIS A 79 7.95 -2.70 1.22
C HIS A 79 7.21 -2.74 2.56
N PRO A 80 7.86 -2.32 3.66
CA PRO A 80 7.21 -2.14 4.95
C PRO A 80 5.99 -1.21 4.85
N TRP A 81 4.96 -1.48 5.64
CA TRP A 81 3.71 -0.72 5.55
C TRP A 81 3.87 0.76 5.88
N GLU A 82 4.78 1.08 6.80
CA GLU A 82 5.15 2.43 7.20
C GLU A 82 5.82 3.24 6.06
N ARG A 83 6.30 2.59 5.00
CA ARG A 83 6.83 3.29 3.81
C ARG A 83 5.77 3.58 2.76
N ILE A 84 4.56 3.02 2.89
CA ILE A 84 3.50 3.20 1.90
C ILE A 84 2.58 4.32 2.33
N ASP A 85 2.58 5.39 1.54
CA ASP A 85 1.91 6.61 1.89
C ASP A 85 0.40 6.54 1.66
N LYS A 86 0.04 6.13 0.45
CA LYS A 86 -1.33 5.94 -0.03
C LYS A 86 -1.32 4.92 -1.16
N GLY A 87 -2.49 4.33 -1.40
CA GLY A 87 -2.70 3.44 -2.54
C GLY A 87 -4.04 3.69 -3.20
N SER A 88 -4.10 3.53 -4.51
CA SER A 88 -5.33 3.56 -5.30
C SER A 88 -5.45 2.31 -6.17
N TRP A 89 -6.68 1.94 -6.51
CA TRP A 89 -6.99 0.91 -7.49
C TRP A 89 -7.77 1.52 -8.64
N ASP A 90 -7.24 1.39 -9.85
CA ASP A 90 -7.93 1.69 -11.09
C ASP A 90 -8.52 0.40 -11.65
N ALA A 91 -9.85 0.34 -11.75
CA ALA A 91 -10.53 -0.87 -12.23
C ALA A 91 -10.48 -1.03 -13.77
N GLU A 92 -10.31 0.08 -14.50
CA GLU A 92 -10.23 0.09 -15.96
C GLU A 92 -8.83 -0.29 -16.42
N ALA A 93 -7.81 0.42 -15.91
CA ALA A 93 -6.41 0.07 -16.15
C ALA A 93 -5.99 -1.23 -15.44
N ARG A 94 -6.81 -1.69 -14.49
CA ARG A 94 -6.53 -2.83 -13.61
C ARG A 94 -5.17 -2.71 -12.91
N ALA A 95 -4.86 -1.54 -12.38
CA ALA A 95 -3.59 -1.27 -11.74
C ALA A 95 -3.77 -0.74 -10.31
N PHE A 96 -2.94 -1.24 -9.39
CA PHE A 96 -2.73 -0.57 -8.11
C PHE A 96 -1.60 0.44 -8.27
N THR A 97 -1.78 1.65 -7.74
CA THR A 97 -0.75 2.69 -7.71
C THR A 97 -0.50 3.05 -6.26
N LEU A 98 0.75 2.88 -5.81
CA LEU A 98 1.17 3.15 -4.44
C LEU A 98 2.15 4.31 -4.44
N THR A 99 1.95 5.27 -3.55
CA THR A 99 2.96 6.29 -3.28
C THR A 99 3.87 5.79 -2.16
N LEU A 100 5.17 5.82 -2.38
CA LEU A 100 6.17 5.44 -1.38
C LEU A 100 6.77 6.70 -0.75
N SER A 101 6.95 6.64 0.56
CA SER A 101 7.74 7.59 1.33
C SER A 101 9.22 7.23 1.22
N ASP A 102 10.10 8.22 1.14
CA ASP A 102 11.56 8.04 1.25
C ASP A 102 12.15 7.03 0.23
N ALA A 103 11.66 7.06 -1.01
CA ALA A 103 12.16 6.25 -2.12
C ALA A 103 12.52 7.14 -3.33
N PRO A 104 13.59 6.81 -4.08
CA PRO A 104 13.92 7.55 -5.31
C PRO A 104 12.76 7.46 -6.32
N GLU A 105 12.15 6.27 -6.42
CA GLU A 105 10.87 6.06 -7.09
C GLU A 105 9.74 6.15 -6.07
N ARG A 106 9.10 7.33 -6.00
CA ARG A 106 7.98 7.58 -5.08
C ARG A 106 6.67 6.92 -5.53
N CYS A 107 6.66 6.18 -6.64
CA CYS A 107 5.45 5.60 -7.21
C CYS A 107 5.69 4.16 -7.65
N LEU A 108 4.95 3.21 -7.08
CA LEU A 108 4.96 1.80 -7.47
C LEU A 108 3.63 1.45 -8.14
N SER A 109 3.70 0.95 -9.38
CA SER A 109 2.54 0.51 -10.15
C SER A 109 2.50 -1.01 -10.27
N LEU A 110 1.35 -1.62 -9.97
CA LEU A 110 1.13 -3.06 -10.00
C LEU A 110 -0.06 -3.36 -10.93
N THR A 111 0.24 -3.76 -12.16
CA THR A 111 -0.79 -4.14 -13.15
C THR A 111 -1.26 -5.57 -12.89
N VAL A 112 -2.57 -5.77 -12.74
CA VAL A 112 -3.14 -7.07 -12.37
C VAL A 112 -3.95 -7.62 -13.53
N PRO A 113 -3.55 -8.74 -14.18
CA PRO A 113 -4.29 -9.29 -15.31
C PRO A 113 -5.67 -9.80 -14.90
N ALA A 114 -6.63 -9.81 -15.83
CA ALA A 114 -7.98 -10.29 -15.56
C ALA A 114 -8.07 -11.79 -15.33
N ARG A 115 -7.21 -12.53 -16.01
CA ARG A 115 -7.10 -13.97 -15.95
C ARG A 115 -5.63 -14.34 -16.10
N ILE A 116 -5.22 -15.44 -15.49
CA ILE A 116 -3.91 -16.06 -15.72
C ILE A 116 -4.08 -17.54 -16.03
N GLN A 117 -3.13 -18.14 -16.71
CA GLN A 117 -3.11 -19.58 -16.93
C GLN A 117 -2.57 -20.28 -15.68
N GLN A 118 -3.38 -21.11 -15.01
CA GLN A 118 -2.95 -21.78 -13.79
C GLN A 118 -3.59 -23.17 -13.67
N GLY A 119 -2.73 -24.20 -13.63
CA GLY A 119 -3.16 -25.61 -13.58
C GLY A 119 -3.90 -26.02 -14.86
N GLY A 120 -3.39 -25.61 -16.02
CA GLY A 120 -3.94 -25.96 -17.34
C GLY A 120 -5.22 -25.21 -17.74
N ALA A 121 -5.71 -24.29 -16.92
CA ALA A 121 -6.93 -23.53 -17.22
C ALA A 121 -6.77 -22.04 -16.89
N ALA A 122 -7.45 -21.21 -17.68
CA ALA A 122 -7.52 -19.78 -17.43
C ALA A 122 -8.37 -19.52 -16.18
N ARG A 123 -7.77 -18.91 -15.15
CA ARG A 123 -8.43 -18.60 -13.88
C ARG A 123 -8.67 -17.11 -13.73
N PRO A 124 -9.86 -16.66 -13.29
CA PRO A 124 -10.08 -15.25 -13.03
C PRO A 124 -9.26 -14.78 -11.83
N VAL A 125 -8.80 -13.53 -11.86
CA VAL A 125 -8.05 -12.92 -10.76
C VAL A 125 -8.99 -12.11 -9.86
N ALA A 126 -8.94 -12.40 -8.56
CA ALA A 126 -9.73 -11.72 -7.54
C ALA A 126 -8.87 -10.71 -6.77
N VAL A 127 -9.21 -9.43 -6.85
CA VAL A 127 -8.41 -8.36 -6.24
C VAL A 127 -8.86 -7.97 -4.83
N ASP A 128 -10.10 -8.31 -4.43
CA ASP A 128 -10.76 -7.74 -3.25
C ASP A 128 -10.02 -8.00 -1.95
N ARG A 129 -9.52 -9.23 -1.77
CA ARG A 129 -8.82 -9.62 -0.54
C ARG A 129 -7.49 -8.88 -0.42
N PHE A 130 -6.77 -8.73 -1.52
CA PHE A 130 -5.52 -7.97 -1.57
C PHE A 130 -5.79 -6.48 -1.36
N ALA A 131 -6.73 -5.88 -2.10
CA ALA A 131 -7.09 -4.47 -1.98
C ALA A 131 -7.51 -4.09 -0.54
N ARG A 132 -8.33 -4.94 0.10
CA ARG A 132 -8.74 -4.74 1.49
C ARG A 132 -7.56 -4.83 2.45
N ALA A 133 -6.72 -5.85 2.31
CA ALA A 133 -5.53 -6.02 3.15
C ALA A 133 -4.57 -4.84 3.00
N LEU A 134 -4.27 -4.43 1.77
CA LEU A 134 -3.46 -3.27 1.44
C LEU A 134 -3.98 -2.01 2.16
N ARG A 135 -5.26 -1.67 1.95
CA ARG A 135 -5.87 -0.50 2.61
C ARG A 135 -5.77 -0.58 4.13
N GLN A 136 -6.22 -1.69 4.71
CA GLN A 136 -6.25 -1.87 6.16
C GLN A 136 -4.85 -1.77 6.78
N ARG A 137 -3.82 -2.33 6.11
CA ARG A 137 -2.46 -2.29 6.65
C ARG A 137 -1.81 -0.92 6.51
N VAL A 138 -2.03 -0.22 5.39
CA VAL A 138 -1.57 1.17 5.20
C VAL A 138 -2.22 2.08 6.23
N GLU A 139 -3.54 1.99 6.41
CA GLU A 139 -4.27 2.77 7.42
C GLU A 139 -3.81 2.44 8.85
N ALA A 140 -3.63 1.15 9.18
CA ALA A 140 -3.17 0.73 10.49
C ALA A 140 -1.70 1.12 10.79
N SER A 141 -0.90 1.41 9.76
CA SER A 141 0.45 1.94 9.96
C SER A 141 0.43 3.41 10.36
N LEU A 142 -0.61 4.18 10.03
CA LEU A 142 -0.69 5.60 10.34
C LEU A 142 -1.17 5.80 11.78
N VAL A 143 -0.31 6.37 12.62
CA VAL A 143 -0.60 6.65 14.03
C VAL A 143 -1.10 8.07 14.21
N HIS A 144 -0.40 9.03 13.59
CA HIS A 144 -0.74 10.44 13.71
C HIS A 144 -0.43 11.15 12.39
N LEU A 145 -1.21 12.17 12.05
CA LEU A 145 -1.00 12.99 10.86
C LEU A 145 -1.28 14.44 11.20
N VAL A 146 -0.27 15.28 11.05
CA VAL A 146 -0.39 16.73 11.18
C VAL A 146 -0.17 17.36 9.82
N THR A 147 -0.95 18.38 9.50
CA THR A 147 -0.82 19.13 8.24
C THR A 147 -0.77 20.63 8.54
N ARG A 148 0.07 21.36 7.80
CA ARG A 148 0.21 22.81 7.93
C ARG A 148 0.38 23.44 6.55
N ILE A 149 -0.08 24.68 6.38
CA ILE A 149 0.27 25.49 5.22
C ILE A 149 1.56 26.24 5.57
N LEU A 150 2.60 26.07 4.76
CA LEU A 150 3.88 26.73 4.90
C LEU A 150 3.78 28.21 4.48
N PRO A 151 4.73 29.08 4.88
CA PRO A 151 4.77 30.49 4.46
C PRO A 151 4.72 30.69 2.95
N SER A 152 5.32 29.80 2.16
CA SER A 152 5.21 29.81 0.69
C SER A 152 3.81 29.50 0.13
N GLY A 153 2.87 29.10 0.98
CA GLY A 153 1.55 28.60 0.60
C GLY A 153 1.51 27.11 0.26
N ALA A 154 2.67 26.43 0.26
CA ALA A 154 2.73 24.98 0.06
C ALA A 154 2.11 24.22 1.25
N GLN A 155 1.54 23.05 0.99
CA GLN A 155 1.03 22.18 2.07
C GLN A 155 2.14 21.25 2.56
N ALA A 156 2.44 21.33 3.85
CA ALA A 156 3.27 20.38 4.58
C ALA A 156 2.41 19.35 5.31
N ARG A 157 2.94 18.13 5.40
CA ARG A 157 2.39 17.05 6.23
C ARG A 157 3.50 16.31 6.96
N VAL A 158 3.24 15.92 8.19
CA VAL A 158 4.07 15.00 8.97
C VAL A 158 3.19 13.83 9.40
N ALA A 159 3.54 12.64 8.93
CA ALA A 159 2.88 11.39 9.28
C ALA A 159 3.77 10.63 10.27
N ILE A 160 3.22 10.31 11.45
CA ILE A 160 3.82 9.34 12.36
C ILE A 160 3.29 7.96 11.99
N ARG A 161 4.20 7.03 11.73
CA ARG A 161 3.86 5.67 11.31
C ARG A 161 4.46 4.64 12.25
N ARG A 162 3.79 3.49 12.33
CA ARG A 162 4.19 2.33 13.13
C ARG A 162 4.67 1.22 12.21
N GLY A 163 5.92 0.81 12.42
CA GLY A 163 6.53 -0.34 11.78
C GLY A 163 5.99 -1.67 12.30
N ALA A 164 6.35 -2.76 11.61
CA ALA A 164 5.92 -4.11 11.99
C ALA A 164 6.47 -4.57 13.36
N ASP A 165 7.60 -4.02 13.78
CA ASP A 165 8.22 -4.18 15.10
C ASP A 165 7.57 -3.31 16.19
N GLY A 166 6.64 -2.44 15.80
CA GLY A 166 5.98 -1.49 16.70
C GLY A 166 6.72 -0.17 16.88
N ALA A 167 7.91 0.00 16.29
CA ALA A 167 8.67 1.23 16.32
C ALA A 167 7.90 2.34 15.59
N LEU A 168 8.02 3.57 16.10
CA LEU A 168 7.40 4.74 15.49
C LEU A 168 8.44 5.49 14.65
N SER A 169 8.03 6.01 13.50
CA SER A 169 8.85 6.84 12.63
C SER A 169 8.06 8.03 12.11
N ALA A 170 8.74 9.16 11.88
CA ALA A 170 8.14 10.35 11.30
C ALA A 170 8.51 10.49 9.83
N VAL A 171 7.53 10.81 9.00
CA VAL A 171 7.73 11.08 7.57
C VAL A 171 7.15 12.45 7.26
N ALA A 172 8.02 13.37 6.83
CA ALA A 172 7.64 14.69 6.36
C ALA A 172 7.47 14.71 4.83
N SER A 173 6.49 15.46 4.36
CA SER A 173 6.27 15.71 2.93
C SER A 173 5.86 17.19 2.73
N PRO A 174 6.63 17.98 1.95
CA PRO A 174 7.92 17.63 1.34
C PRO A 174 8.98 17.28 2.40
N GLU A 175 10.11 16.70 1.98
CA GLU A 175 11.24 16.48 2.89
C GLU A 175 11.84 17.84 3.30
N PRO A 176 12.32 18.03 4.54
CA PRO A 176 12.90 19.30 5.00
C PRO A 176 14.06 19.78 4.12
N ALA A 177 14.89 18.86 3.63
CA ALA A 177 15.99 19.17 2.73
C ALA A 177 15.53 19.65 1.33
N SER A 178 14.28 19.37 0.97
CA SER A 178 13.64 19.77 -0.29
C SER A 178 12.71 20.97 -0.15
N ALA A 179 12.69 21.64 1.02
CA ALA A 179 11.89 22.83 1.24
C ALA A 179 12.32 23.97 0.29
N ALA A 180 11.35 24.75 -0.20
CA ALA A 180 11.59 25.80 -1.19
C ALA A 180 12.35 27.00 -0.61
N THR A 181 12.16 27.28 0.68
CA THR A 181 12.78 28.41 1.39
C THR A 181 13.32 27.94 2.75
N ALA A 182 14.23 28.73 3.33
CA ALA A 182 14.72 28.47 4.69
C ALA A 182 13.61 28.62 5.75
N GLU A 183 12.63 29.48 5.51
CA GLU A 183 11.48 29.67 6.39
C GLU A 183 10.53 28.47 6.34
N ASP A 184 10.23 27.96 5.15
CA ASP A 184 9.47 26.72 4.95
C ASP A 184 10.16 25.54 5.62
N ARG A 185 11.50 25.47 5.53
CA ARG A 185 12.30 24.44 6.19
C ARG A 185 12.15 24.52 7.71
N ALA A 186 12.31 25.72 8.29
CA ALA A 186 12.20 25.92 9.73
C ALA A 186 10.79 25.57 10.25
N GLU A 187 9.74 25.97 9.53
CA GLU A 187 8.36 25.61 9.86
C GLU A 187 8.09 24.10 9.75
N LEU A 188 8.65 23.44 8.73
CA LEU A 188 8.52 21.99 8.57
C LEU A 188 9.28 21.22 9.66
N GLU A 189 10.46 21.68 10.06
CA GLU A 189 11.23 21.11 11.18
C GLU A 189 10.54 21.35 12.53
N ALA A 190 9.86 22.49 12.72
CA ALA A 190 9.03 22.76 13.88
C ALA A 190 7.80 21.82 13.91
N LEU A 191 7.12 21.67 12.77
CA LEU A 191 5.99 20.74 12.63
C LEU A 191 6.40 19.29 12.89
N LEU A 192 7.59 18.89 12.46
CA LEU A 192 8.13 17.55 12.71
C LEU A 192 8.36 17.32 14.21
N ARG A 193 8.96 18.28 14.91
CA ARG A 193 9.14 18.20 16.37
C ARG A 193 7.80 18.12 17.09
N GLU A 194 6.85 18.98 16.76
CA GLU A 194 5.50 18.97 17.32
C GLU A 194 4.82 17.60 17.15
N ALA A 195 4.87 17.03 15.95
CA ALA A 195 4.27 15.74 15.67
C ALA A 195 4.93 14.60 16.46
N CYS A 196 6.26 14.60 16.59
CA CYS A 196 6.98 13.60 17.39
C CYS A 196 6.68 13.74 18.90
N ASP A 197 6.70 14.97 19.42
CA ASP A 197 6.40 15.25 20.83
C ASP A 197 4.99 14.77 21.21
N SER A 198 4.02 14.91 20.30
CA SER A 198 2.63 14.47 20.52
C SER A 198 2.48 12.95 20.75
N VAL A 199 3.46 12.16 20.32
CA VAL A 199 3.48 10.69 20.45
C VAL A 199 4.61 10.19 21.35
N GLY A 200 5.38 11.09 21.96
CA GLY A 200 6.53 10.73 22.80
C GLY A 200 7.70 10.12 22.03
N LEU A 201 7.84 10.43 20.73
CA LEU A 201 9.01 10.08 19.95
C LEU A 201 10.16 11.02 20.31
N ASP A 202 11.30 10.50 20.77
CA ASP A 202 12.47 11.32 21.08
C ASP A 202 13.01 11.95 19.79
N THR A 203 13.19 13.27 19.80
CA THR A 203 13.68 14.07 18.66
C THR A 203 15.06 14.69 18.90
N ARG A 204 15.74 14.29 19.99
CA ARG A 204 17.06 14.82 20.37
C ARG A 204 18.17 14.52 19.37
#